data_AF-R6TW94-F1
#
_entry.id   AF-R6TW94-F1
#
_cell.length_a   1.000
_cell.length_b   1.000
_cell.length_c   1.000
_cell.angle_alpha   90.00
_cell.angle_beta   90.00
_cell.angle_gamma   90.00
#
_symmetry.space_group_name_H-M   'P 1'
#
loop_
_entity.id
_entity.type
_entity.pdbx_description
1 polymer ?
#
loop_
_entity_poly.entity_id
_entity_poly.type
_entity_poly.pdbx_seq_one_letter_code
_entity_poly.pdbx_strand_id
1 'polypeptide(L)'
;MMEHIGEDALAERCRDRVKCLYCSHADGGDFSQSHAILYLAGAEGREAIDRIAEKGAGGMSTYMGYYILTALADAGLTDRAVEIMKEYYGAMLSVGATTFWEDFHMEWLDNAGRIDEPVPEGKRDIHGDYGRFCYTGFRHSFCHGWASAVAVFISENILGIKTGYGCDTVSINPHLGELEFAEGCVPTRHGLIRVSARKNADGDTVVDVSVPDGVTVV
;
A
#
# COMPACT_ATOMS: atom_id res chain seq x y z
N MET A 1 -11.71 2.84 -19.22
CA MET A 1 -10.85 3.73 -20.03
C MET A 1 -11.34 3.83 -21.47
N MET A 2 -11.34 2.73 -22.24
CA MET A 2 -11.74 2.77 -23.67
C MET A 2 -13.16 3.34 -23.88
N GLU A 3 -14.12 2.95 -23.04
CA GLU A 3 -15.48 3.53 -23.04
C GLU A 3 -15.48 5.04 -22.80
N HIS A 4 -14.60 5.54 -21.93
CA HIS A 4 -14.52 6.97 -21.60
C HIS A 4 -13.92 7.82 -22.73
N ILE A 5 -13.14 7.22 -23.63
CA ILE A 5 -12.56 7.90 -24.79
C ILE A 5 -13.35 7.63 -26.08
N GLY A 6 -14.52 6.97 -25.99
CA GLY A 6 -15.40 6.68 -27.14
C GLY A 6 -14.94 5.51 -28.02
N GLU A 7 -14.02 4.67 -27.54
CA GLU A 7 -13.46 3.53 -28.28
C GLU A 7 -14.24 2.24 -27.97
N ASP A 8 -15.53 2.21 -28.31
CA ASP A 8 -16.46 1.14 -27.90
C ASP A 8 -16.07 -0.25 -28.41
N ALA A 9 -15.64 -0.35 -29.67
CA ALA A 9 -15.20 -1.62 -30.26
C ALA A 9 -13.93 -2.16 -29.58
N LEU A 10 -13.01 -1.27 -29.18
CA LEU A 10 -11.82 -1.66 -28.42
C LEU A 10 -12.19 -2.03 -26.98
N ALA A 11 -13.14 -1.32 -26.37
CA ALA A 11 -13.65 -1.66 -25.05
C ALA A 11 -14.25 -3.07 -25.02
N GLU A 12 -15.03 -3.44 -26.03
CA GLU A 12 -15.58 -4.80 -26.17
C GLU A 12 -14.48 -5.85 -26.29
N ARG A 13 -13.50 -5.63 -27.16
CA ARG A 13 -12.34 -6.51 -27.29
C ARG A 13 -11.57 -6.67 -25.98
N CYS A 14 -11.40 -5.59 -25.21
CA CYS A 14 -10.78 -5.65 -23.88
C CYS A 14 -11.59 -6.52 -22.92
N ARG A 15 -12.92 -6.34 -22.84
CA ARG A 15 -13.80 -7.16 -21.99
C ARG A 15 -13.74 -8.63 -22.37
N ASP A 16 -13.74 -8.95 -23.65
CA ASP A 16 -13.62 -10.34 -24.11
C ASP A 16 -12.26 -10.94 -23.78
N ARG A 17 -11.18 -10.17 -23.91
CA ARG A 17 -9.85 -10.65 -23.54
C ARG A 17 -9.72 -10.90 -22.03
N VAL A 18 -10.33 -10.04 -21.21
CA VAL A 18 -10.40 -10.23 -19.76
C VAL A 18 -11.09 -11.55 -19.42
N LYS A 19 -12.22 -11.89 -20.06
CA LYS A 19 -12.87 -13.21 -19.88
C LYS A 19 -11.91 -14.37 -20.17
N CYS A 20 -11.13 -14.28 -21.25
CA CYS A 20 -10.13 -15.32 -21.57
C CYS A 20 -9.03 -15.44 -20.51
N LEU A 21 -8.60 -14.33 -19.90
CA LEU A 21 -7.57 -14.34 -18.85
C LEU A 21 -8.05 -15.08 -17.60
N TYR A 22 -9.32 -14.94 -17.22
CA TYR A 22 -9.89 -15.70 -16.10
C TYR A 22 -10.07 -17.20 -16.41
N CYS A 23 -10.04 -17.62 -17.68
CA CYS A 23 -10.04 -19.04 -18.05
C CYS A 23 -8.66 -19.70 -17.87
N SER A 24 -7.59 -18.92 -17.71
CA SER A 24 -6.27 -19.42 -17.35
C SER A 24 -6.06 -19.32 -15.84
N HIS A 25 -5.66 -20.42 -15.20
CA HIS A 25 -5.29 -20.38 -13.79
C HIS A 25 -3.90 -19.75 -13.66
N ALA A 26 -3.82 -18.59 -13.01
CA ALA A 26 -2.57 -17.98 -12.57
C ALA A 26 -2.32 -18.39 -11.11
N ASP A 27 -1.10 -18.85 -10.82
CA ASP A 27 -0.67 -19.19 -9.46
C ASP A 27 0.27 -18.09 -8.96
N GLY A 28 -0.05 -17.52 -7.80
CA GLY A 28 0.79 -16.49 -7.15
C GLY A 28 2.14 -17.01 -6.64
N GLY A 29 2.33 -18.33 -6.55
CA GLY A 29 3.52 -18.96 -5.99
C GLY A 29 3.77 -18.53 -4.55
N ASP A 30 5.04 -18.35 -4.17
CA ASP A 30 5.41 -17.99 -2.79
C ASP A 30 5.37 -16.47 -2.50
N PHE A 31 4.82 -15.66 -3.41
CA PHE A 31 4.97 -14.21 -3.41
C PHE A 31 3.69 -13.49 -2.99
N SER A 32 3.74 -12.76 -1.86
CA SER A 32 2.61 -11.98 -1.35
C SER A 32 2.09 -10.97 -2.36
N GLN A 33 2.97 -10.33 -3.13
CA GLN A 33 2.57 -9.38 -4.17
C GLN A 33 1.74 -10.01 -5.30
N SER A 34 2.05 -11.26 -5.66
CA SER A 34 1.33 -11.96 -6.74
C SER A 34 -0.06 -12.33 -6.26
N HIS A 35 -0.17 -12.92 -5.06
CA HIS A 35 -1.44 -13.21 -4.41
C HIS A 35 -2.30 -11.95 -4.20
N ALA A 36 -1.69 -10.83 -3.78
CA ALA A 36 -2.41 -9.58 -3.58
C ALA A 36 -3.04 -9.06 -4.89
N ILE A 37 -2.29 -9.06 -6.00
CA ILE A 37 -2.84 -8.66 -7.30
C ILE A 37 -3.94 -9.62 -7.74
N LEU A 38 -3.72 -10.93 -7.64
CA LEU A 38 -4.69 -11.93 -8.08
C LEU A 38 -5.99 -11.83 -7.28
N TYR A 39 -5.90 -11.63 -5.96
CA TYR A 39 -7.05 -11.37 -5.11
C TYR A 39 -7.79 -10.09 -5.48
N LEU A 40 -7.09 -8.97 -5.63
CA LEU A 40 -7.69 -7.68 -6.01
C LEU A 40 -8.29 -7.72 -7.43
N ALA A 41 -7.78 -8.60 -8.29
CA ALA A 41 -8.36 -8.89 -9.60
C ALA A 41 -9.52 -9.89 -9.54
N GLY A 42 -9.88 -10.45 -8.38
CA GLY A 42 -10.94 -11.46 -8.23
C GLY A 42 -10.57 -12.84 -8.81
N ALA A 43 -9.28 -13.10 -9.03
CA ALA A 43 -8.76 -14.37 -9.54
C ALA A 43 -8.38 -15.36 -8.42
N GLU A 44 -8.19 -14.86 -7.19
CA GLU A 44 -7.95 -15.68 -5.99
C GLU A 44 -8.92 -15.31 -4.86
N GLY A 45 -9.13 -16.26 -3.94
CA GLY A 45 -10.01 -16.09 -2.78
C GLY A 45 -9.28 -15.66 -1.50
N ARG A 46 -10.05 -15.64 -0.39
CA ARG A 46 -9.58 -15.23 0.95
C ARG A 46 -8.33 -16.00 1.44
N GLU A 47 -8.22 -17.27 1.09
CA GLU A 47 -7.08 -18.12 1.43
C GLU A 47 -5.72 -17.55 0.99
N ALA A 48 -5.68 -16.79 -0.12
CA ALA A 48 -4.48 -16.08 -0.54
C ALA A 48 -4.09 -14.95 0.41
N ILE A 49 -5.09 -14.26 0.95
CA ILE A 49 -4.88 -13.16 1.89
C ILE A 49 -4.46 -13.66 3.26
N ASP A 50 -4.98 -14.81 3.70
CA ASP A 50 -4.54 -15.44 4.94
C ASP A 50 -3.05 -15.82 4.86
N ARG A 51 -2.57 -16.35 3.71
CA ARG A 51 -1.13 -16.57 3.48
C ARG A 51 -0.30 -15.29 3.55
N ILE A 52 -0.81 -14.18 3.00
CA ILE A 52 -0.15 -12.87 3.09
C ILE A 52 -0.06 -12.43 4.56
N ALA A 53 -1.16 -12.55 5.30
CA ALA A 53 -1.23 -12.18 6.70
C ALA A 53 -0.25 -12.98 7.58
N GLU A 54 -0.13 -14.28 7.33
CA GLU A 54 0.82 -15.19 7.99
C GLU A 54 2.26 -14.79 7.71
N LYS A 55 2.60 -14.47 6.46
CA LYS A 55 3.96 -14.07 6.07
C LYS A 55 4.40 -12.73 6.65
N GLY A 56 3.45 -11.84 6.94
CA GLY A 56 3.71 -10.57 7.62
C GLY A 56 4.64 -9.64 6.85
N ALA A 57 5.43 -8.84 7.58
CA ALA A 57 6.39 -7.89 6.98
C ALA A 57 7.48 -8.58 6.12
N GLY A 58 7.79 -9.86 6.38
CA GLY A 58 8.72 -10.63 5.54
C GLY A 58 8.21 -10.87 4.12
N GLY A 59 6.90 -10.75 3.88
CA GLY A 59 6.28 -10.85 2.57
C GLY A 59 6.20 -9.53 1.81
N MET A 60 6.58 -8.41 2.44
CA MET A 60 6.46 -7.09 1.83
C MET A 60 7.48 -6.86 0.72
N SER A 61 7.12 -5.92 -0.14
CA SER A 61 7.96 -5.38 -1.20
C SER A 61 7.81 -3.87 -1.20
N THR A 62 8.91 -3.17 -1.43
CA THR A 62 8.95 -1.71 -1.58
C THR A 62 7.99 -1.24 -2.67
N TYR A 63 8.07 -1.83 -3.87
CA TYR A 63 7.21 -1.48 -5.00
C TYR A 63 5.75 -1.94 -4.81
N MET A 64 5.56 -3.18 -4.34
CA MET A 64 4.24 -3.82 -4.33
C MET A 64 3.47 -3.65 -3.02
N GLY A 65 4.04 -2.96 -2.03
CA GLY A 65 3.49 -2.85 -0.68
C GLY A 65 2.08 -2.27 -0.64
N TYR A 66 1.73 -1.34 -1.54
CA TYR A 66 0.37 -0.82 -1.64
C TYR A 66 -0.67 -1.91 -1.91
N TYR A 67 -0.42 -2.78 -2.89
CA TYR A 67 -1.36 -3.84 -3.26
C TYR A 67 -1.49 -4.86 -2.13
N ILE A 68 -0.37 -5.21 -1.48
CA ILE A 68 -0.36 -6.17 -0.37
C ILE A 68 -1.22 -5.65 0.79
N LEU A 69 -1.00 -4.41 1.22
CA LEU A 69 -1.75 -3.79 2.31
C LEU A 69 -3.22 -3.55 1.94
N THR A 70 -3.49 -3.13 0.70
CA THR A 70 -4.86 -2.92 0.21
C THR A 70 -5.64 -4.22 0.15
N ALA A 71 -5.02 -5.32 -0.28
CA ALA A 71 -5.67 -6.63 -0.32
C ALA A 71 -6.04 -7.14 1.08
N LEU A 72 -5.17 -6.91 2.08
CA LEU A 72 -5.48 -7.21 3.48
C LEU A 72 -6.67 -6.36 3.98
N ALA A 73 -6.65 -5.05 3.75
CA ALA A 73 -7.72 -4.16 4.18
C ALA A 73 -9.07 -4.49 3.50
N ASP A 74 -9.06 -4.75 2.18
CA ASP A 74 -10.23 -5.14 1.40
C ASP A 74 -10.85 -6.46 1.90
N ALA A 75 -10.02 -7.41 2.35
CA ALA A 75 -10.46 -8.64 2.99
C ALA A 75 -10.95 -8.48 4.45
N GLY A 76 -11.01 -7.25 4.97
CA GLY A 76 -11.41 -6.95 6.35
C GLY A 76 -10.32 -7.19 7.40
N LEU A 77 -9.05 -7.32 7.00
CA LEU A 77 -7.90 -7.51 7.89
C LEU A 77 -7.11 -6.22 8.11
N THR A 78 -7.82 -5.10 8.31
CA THR A 78 -7.21 -3.77 8.46
C THR A 78 -6.21 -3.69 9.62
N ASP A 79 -6.50 -4.33 10.76
CA ASP A 79 -5.59 -4.37 11.91
C ASP A 79 -4.25 -5.00 11.52
N ARG A 80 -4.32 -6.13 10.84
CA ARG A 80 -3.13 -6.84 10.37
C ARG A 80 -2.37 -6.05 9.31
N ALA A 81 -3.08 -5.37 8.40
CA ALA A 81 -2.45 -4.47 7.44
C ALA A 81 -1.68 -3.33 8.13
N VAL A 82 -2.29 -2.69 9.14
CA VAL A 82 -1.65 -1.63 9.92
C VAL A 82 -0.44 -2.14 10.70
N GLU A 83 -0.52 -3.34 11.28
CA GLU A 83 0.60 -3.98 11.98
C GLU A 83 1.78 -4.22 11.03
N ILE A 84 1.54 -4.88 9.88
CA ILE A 84 2.56 -5.15 8.87
C ILE A 84 3.17 -3.85 8.33
N MET A 85 2.34 -2.84 8.09
CA MET A 85 2.79 -1.51 7.67
C MET A 85 3.74 -0.89 8.69
N LYS A 86 3.36 -0.89 9.98
CA LYS A 86 4.20 -0.35 11.07
C LYS A 86 5.50 -1.13 11.20
N GLU A 87 5.46 -2.45 11.10
CA GLU A 87 6.63 -3.32 11.20
C GLU A 87 7.61 -3.05 10.05
N TYR A 88 7.14 -3.08 8.80
CA TYR A 88 8.01 -2.96 7.61
C TYR A 88 8.60 -1.55 7.44
N TYR A 89 7.77 -0.51 7.48
CA TYR A 89 8.25 0.87 7.32
C TYR A 89 8.91 1.38 8.61
N GLY A 90 8.47 0.92 9.79
CA GLY A 90 9.14 1.19 11.05
C GLY A 90 10.53 0.59 11.11
N ALA A 91 10.75 -0.58 10.50
CA ALA A 91 12.08 -1.14 10.36
C ALA A 91 13.00 -0.23 9.53
N MET A 92 12.57 0.29 8.39
CA MET A 92 13.35 1.27 7.62
C MET A 92 13.72 2.50 8.49
N LEU A 93 12.75 3.05 9.23
CA LEU A 93 12.99 4.17 10.15
C LEU A 93 14.00 3.81 11.25
N SER A 94 13.95 2.59 11.77
CA SER A 94 14.83 2.12 12.86
C SER A 94 16.32 2.14 12.48
N VAL A 95 16.63 2.01 11.18
CA VAL A 95 17.98 2.07 10.62
C VAL A 95 18.29 3.40 9.92
N GLY A 96 17.49 4.44 10.20
CA GLY A 96 17.79 5.82 9.81
C GLY A 96 17.21 6.28 8.47
N ALA A 97 16.25 5.54 7.90
CA ALA A 97 15.56 6.02 6.71
C ALA A 97 14.85 7.37 6.97
N THR A 98 15.07 8.34 6.09
CA THR A 98 14.30 9.61 6.04
C THR A 98 13.50 9.74 4.73
N THR A 99 13.61 8.75 3.86
CA THR A 99 13.01 8.63 2.53
C THR A 99 12.69 7.17 2.27
N PHE A 100 11.83 6.87 1.31
CA PHE A 100 11.51 5.49 0.94
C PHE A 100 12.61 4.89 0.06
N TRP A 101 12.94 3.62 0.29
CA TRP A 101 14.05 2.93 -0.38
C TRP A 101 13.59 2.14 -1.61
N GLU A 102 14.50 1.94 -2.55
CA GLU A 102 14.25 1.15 -3.75
C GLU A 102 13.96 -0.31 -3.41
N ASP A 103 14.78 -0.94 -2.57
CA ASP A 103 14.63 -2.33 -2.15
C ASP A 103 14.90 -2.45 -0.65
N PHE A 104 14.20 -3.38 0.00
CA PHE A 104 14.32 -3.62 1.43
C PHE A 104 13.71 -4.96 1.82
N HIS A 105 14.44 -5.73 2.62
CA HIS A 105 13.98 -6.96 3.25
C HIS A 105 14.23 -6.93 4.74
N MET A 106 13.29 -7.48 5.51
CA MET A 106 13.39 -7.54 6.98
C MET A 106 14.66 -8.26 7.45
N GLU A 107 15.12 -9.27 6.71
CA GLU A 107 16.35 -10.01 6.98
C GLU A 107 17.62 -9.14 6.92
N TRP A 108 17.56 -8.00 6.22
CA TRP A 108 18.71 -7.10 6.10
C TRP A 108 18.99 -6.33 7.39
N LEU A 109 18.05 -6.32 8.34
CA LEU A 109 18.25 -5.70 9.65
C LEU A 109 19.24 -6.47 10.53
N ASP A 110 19.48 -7.75 10.23
CA ASP A 110 20.35 -8.60 11.04
C ASP A 110 21.77 -8.01 11.11
N ASN A 111 22.13 -7.51 12.29
CA ASN A 111 23.39 -6.84 12.57
C ASN A 111 23.73 -5.66 11.64
N ALA A 112 22.72 -4.98 11.08
CA ALA A 112 22.91 -3.77 10.29
C ALA A 112 23.28 -2.56 11.17
N GLY A 113 24.15 -1.70 10.62
CA GLY A 113 24.33 -0.33 11.10
C GLY A 113 23.21 0.59 10.57
N ARG A 114 23.09 1.78 11.16
CA ARG A 114 22.19 2.80 10.63
C ARG A 114 22.83 3.49 9.41
N ILE A 115 22.01 4.02 8.52
CA ILE A 115 22.47 4.68 7.29
C ILE A 115 22.94 6.13 7.53
N ASP A 116 22.56 6.74 8.65
CA ASP A 116 22.83 8.14 8.99
C ASP A 116 24.10 8.33 9.85
N GLU A 117 24.93 7.29 9.98
CA GLU A 117 26.21 7.30 10.68
C GLU A 117 27.25 6.42 9.98
N PRO A 118 28.57 6.60 10.23
CA PRO A 118 29.58 5.66 9.75
C PRO A 118 29.29 4.25 10.27
N VAL A 119 29.31 3.26 9.38
CA VAL A 119 29.04 1.86 9.73
C VAL A 119 30.06 1.40 10.79
N PRO A 120 29.62 1.03 12.01
CA PRO A 120 30.54 0.57 13.05
C PRO A 120 31.27 -0.70 12.64
N GLU A 121 32.47 -0.92 13.19
CA GLU A 121 33.22 -2.14 12.92
C GLU A 121 32.41 -3.40 13.30
N GLY A 122 32.35 -4.38 12.39
CA GLY A 122 31.59 -5.61 12.57
C GLY A 122 30.08 -5.50 12.33
N LYS A 123 29.55 -4.31 12.01
CA LYS A 123 28.17 -4.11 11.52
C LYS A 123 28.12 -4.25 10.00
N ARG A 124 26.92 -4.58 9.48
CA ARG A 124 26.66 -4.61 8.04
C ARG A 124 26.21 -3.23 7.55
N ASP A 125 26.71 -2.83 6.39
CA ASP A 125 26.15 -1.71 5.62
C ASP A 125 24.86 -2.20 4.97
N ILE A 126 23.70 -1.74 5.47
CA ILE A 126 22.39 -2.24 5.07
C ILE A 126 22.12 -2.11 3.56
N HIS A 127 22.82 -1.21 2.87
CA HIS A 127 22.70 -1.05 1.43
C HIS A 127 23.99 -1.31 0.66
N GLY A 128 25.14 -1.29 1.31
CA GLY A 128 26.42 -1.66 0.70
C GLY A 128 26.63 -3.16 0.62
N ASP A 129 26.17 -3.92 1.63
CA ASP A 129 26.41 -5.36 1.74
C ASP A 129 25.27 -6.21 1.17
N TYR A 130 24.11 -5.58 0.91
CA TYR A 130 22.89 -6.25 0.49
C TYR A 130 22.46 -5.89 -0.93
N GLY A 131 21.39 -6.55 -1.38
CA GLY A 131 20.80 -6.37 -2.69
C GLY A 131 20.43 -7.68 -3.36
N ARG A 132 19.60 -7.58 -4.39
CA ARG A 132 19.23 -8.71 -5.23
C ARG A 132 19.34 -8.36 -6.70
N PHE A 133 19.40 -9.40 -7.52
CA PHE A 133 19.45 -9.34 -8.98
C PHE A 133 20.62 -8.51 -9.52
N CYS A 134 20.36 -7.29 -10.00
CA CYS A 134 21.32 -6.47 -10.73
C CYS A 134 22.21 -5.58 -9.83
N TYR A 135 21.97 -5.57 -8.51
CA TYR A 135 22.58 -4.59 -7.59
C TYR A 135 23.29 -5.23 -6.39
N THR A 136 23.60 -6.52 -6.44
CA THR A 136 24.32 -7.19 -5.35
C THR A 136 25.68 -6.52 -5.12
N GLY A 137 25.88 -5.93 -3.94
CA GLY A 137 27.12 -5.22 -3.58
C GLY A 137 27.25 -3.81 -4.18
N PHE A 138 26.16 -3.28 -4.76
CA PHE A 138 26.04 -1.88 -5.18
C PHE A 138 24.99 -1.18 -4.31
N ARG A 139 25.17 0.12 -4.07
CA ARG A 139 24.20 0.91 -3.30
C ARG A 139 22.89 1.05 -4.08
N HIS A 140 21.80 0.55 -3.50
CA HIS A 140 20.42 0.82 -3.95
C HIS A 140 20.08 2.30 -3.82
N SER A 141 19.04 2.78 -4.52
CA SER A 141 18.53 4.12 -4.27
C SER A 141 17.89 4.21 -2.87
N PHE A 142 18.30 5.20 -2.09
CA PHE A 142 17.73 5.50 -0.77
C PHE A 142 16.56 6.47 -0.85
N CYS A 143 16.17 6.90 -2.04
CA CYS A 143 15.04 7.80 -2.25
C CYS A 143 14.31 7.40 -3.54
N HIS A 144 13.41 6.44 -3.42
CA HIS A 144 12.69 5.86 -4.54
C HIS A 144 11.17 6.00 -4.31
N GLY A 145 10.55 6.90 -5.08
CA GLY A 145 9.13 7.26 -4.92
C GLY A 145 8.16 6.09 -5.11
N TRP A 146 8.58 5.02 -5.77
CA TRP A 146 7.75 3.83 -5.97
C TRP A 146 7.37 3.11 -4.67
N ALA A 147 8.07 3.41 -3.58
CA ALA A 147 7.91 2.81 -2.27
C ALA A 147 7.15 3.73 -1.32
N SER A 148 6.73 4.92 -1.79
CA SER A 148 5.90 5.84 -1.02
C SER A 148 4.41 5.50 -1.08
N ALA A 149 4.02 4.41 -1.75
CA ALA A 149 2.61 4.06 -1.96
C ALA A 149 1.86 3.70 -0.66
N VAL A 150 2.58 3.53 0.47
CA VAL A 150 1.98 3.48 1.80
C VAL A 150 1.20 4.75 2.16
N ALA A 151 1.61 5.92 1.65
CA ALA A 151 0.85 7.16 1.85
C ALA A 151 -0.52 7.12 1.16
N VAL A 152 -0.59 6.48 -0.01
CA VAL A 152 -1.84 6.24 -0.74
C VAL A 152 -2.69 5.22 0.03
N PHE A 153 -2.10 4.14 0.52
CA PHE A 153 -2.80 3.18 1.37
C PHE A 153 -3.45 3.85 2.60
N ILE A 154 -2.72 4.71 3.32
CA ILE A 154 -3.26 5.45 4.47
C ILE A 154 -4.42 6.35 4.04
N SER A 155 -4.30 7.06 2.91
CA SER A 155 -5.34 7.97 2.43
C SER A 155 -6.61 7.23 1.98
N GLU A 156 -6.46 6.15 1.24
CA GLU A 156 -7.59 5.45 0.60
C GLU A 156 -8.21 4.35 1.47
N ASN A 157 -7.43 3.68 2.31
CA ASN A 157 -7.89 2.51 3.09
C ASN A 157 -8.07 2.83 4.57
N ILE A 158 -7.23 3.69 5.16
CA ILE A 158 -7.36 4.06 6.59
C ILE A 158 -8.29 5.26 6.75
N LEU A 159 -8.01 6.38 6.07
CA LEU A 159 -8.91 7.53 6.02
C LEU A 159 -10.13 7.30 5.11
N GLY A 160 -10.06 6.29 4.24
CA GLY A 160 -11.20 5.87 3.42
C GLY A 160 -11.58 6.84 2.31
N ILE A 161 -10.68 7.75 1.91
CA ILE A 161 -10.97 8.81 0.92
C ILE A 161 -10.80 8.24 -0.48
N LYS A 162 -11.91 8.08 -1.22
CA LYS A 162 -11.88 7.62 -2.61
C LYS A 162 -12.58 8.62 -3.51
N THR A 163 -11.83 9.22 -4.44
CA THR A 163 -12.37 10.21 -5.38
C THR A 163 -12.87 9.55 -6.66
N GLY A 164 -14.00 10.02 -7.17
CA GLY A 164 -14.48 9.69 -8.50
C GLY A 164 -13.66 10.36 -9.61
N TYR A 165 -14.05 10.09 -10.86
CA TYR A 165 -13.47 10.75 -12.02
C TYR A 165 -13.59 12.27 -11.90
N GLY A 166 -12.53 13.00 -12.29
CA GLY A 166 -12.50 14.47 -12.20
C GLY A 166 -12.50 15.03 -10.77
N CYS A 167 -12.44 14.17 -9.74
CA CYS A 167 -12.62 14.53 -8.33
C CYS A 167 -13.97 15.22 -8.05
N ASP A 168 -14.99 15.00 -8.88
CA ASP A 168 -16.32 15.62 -8.73
C ASP A 168 -17.19 14.92 -7.68
N THR A 169 -16.82 13.68 -7.32
CA THR A 169 -17.42 12.92 -6.23
C THR A 169 -16.36 12.36 -5.28
N VAL A 170 -16.75 12.11 -4.04
CA VAL A 170 -15.90 11.44 -3.04
C VAL A 170 -16.74 10.52 -2.17
N SER A 171 -16.25 9.30 -1.92
CA SER A 171 -16.73 8.47 -0.82
C SER A 171 -15.70 8.48 0.31
N ILE A 172 -16.19 8.51 1.55
CA ILE A 172 -15.36 8.63 2.75
C ILE A 172 -15.83 7.59 3.76
N ASN A 173 -15.02 6.56 3.96
CA ASN A 173 -15.31 5.46 4.87
C ASN A 173 -14.07 5.04 5.67
N PRO A 174 -13.77 5.72 6.79
CA PRO A 174 -12.56 5.43 7.56
C PRO A 174 -12.57 4.03 8.18
N HIS A 175 -11.43 3.35 8.10
CA HIS A 175 -11.18 2.07 8.75
C HIS A 175 -9.91 2.17 9.60
N LEU A 176 -10.07 2.61 10.85
CA LEU A 176 -8.94 2.85 11.75
C LEU A 176 -8.23 1.57 12.19
N GLY A 177 -8.93 0.44 12.16
CA GLY A 177 -8.43 -0.78 12.79
C GLY A 177 -8.07 -0.52 14.25
N GLU A 178 -6.88 -0.94 14.68
CA GLU A 178 -6.29 -0.68 16.02
C GLU A 178 -5.89 0.79 16.26
N LEU A 179 -5.91 1.68 15.26
CA LEU A 179 -5.53 3.08 15.46
C LEU A 179 -6.56 3.84 16.30
N GLU A 180 -6.08 4.68 17.22
CA GLU A 180 -6.92 5.58 18.01
C GLU A 180 -7.50 6.72 17.16
N PHE A 181 -6.71 7.22 16.21
CA PHE A 181 -7.14 8.25 15.28
C PHE A 181 -6.28 8.25 14.01
N ALA A 182 -6.82 8.83 12.94
CA ALA A 182 -6.09 9.21 11.75
C ALA A 182 -6.66 10.54 11.23
N GLU A 183 -5.78 11.44 10.79
CA GLU A 183 -6.18 12.73 10.22
C GLU A 183 -5.32 13.01 8.98
N GLY A 184 -5.96 13.52 7.93
CA GLY A 184 -5.25 13.86 6.70
C GLY A 184 -6.11 14.60 5.70
N CYS A 185 -5.52 14.89 4.54
CA CYS A 185 -6.22 15.53 3.44
C CYS A 185 -5.71 15.07 2.08
N VAL A 186 -6.61 15.06 1.10
CA VAL A 186 -6.31 14.78 -0.30
C VAL A 186 -6.53 16.08 -1.11
N PRO A 187 -5.51 16.58 -1.82
CA PRO A 187 -5.68 17.72 -2.70
C PRO A 187 -6.43 17.33 -3.97
N THR A 188 -7.42 18.13 -4.35
CA THR A 188 -8.18 17.99 -5.59
C THR A 188 -8.16 19.29 -6.37
N ARG A 189 -8.66 19.26 -7.61
CA ARG A 189 -8.86 20.48 -8.42
C ARG A 189 -9.88 21.47 -7.84
N HIS A 190 -10.73 21.02 -6.92
CA HIS A 190 -11.75 21.82 -6.25
C HIS A 190 -11.27 22.38 -4.90
N GLY A 191 -10.17 21.87 -4.37
CA GLY A 191 -9.64 22.22 -3.05
C GLY A 191 -9.26 20.98 -2.23
N LEU A 192 -9.04 21.17 -0.94
CA LEU A 192 -8.64 20.09 -0.03
C LEU A 192 -9.86 19.38 0.52
N ILE A 193 -9.93 18.06 0.33
CA ILE A 193 -10.81 17.18 1.10
C ILE A 193 -10.06 16.83 2.38
N ARG A 194 -10.61 17.16 3.55
CA ARG A 194 -10.00 16.89 4.87
C ARG A 194 -10.85 15.91 5.64
N VAL A 195 -10.22 14.94 6.27
CA VAL A 195 -10.87 13.94 7.11
C VAL A 195 -10.09 13.79 8.41
N SER A 196 -10.79 13.83 9.53
CA SER A 196 -10.32 13.42 10.85
C SER A 196 -11.23 12.30 11.34
N ALA A 197 -10.64 11.15 11.67
CA ALA A 197 -11.35 10.01 12.22
C ALA A 197 -10.72 9.64 13.57
N ARG A 198 -11.54 9.46 14.61
CA ARG A 198 -11.08 9.15 15.97
C ARG A 198 -12.05 8.19 16.68
N LYS A 199 -11.51 7.22 17.41
CA LYS A 199 -12.32 6.38 18.31
C LYS A 199 -12.77 7.17 19.54
N ASN A 200 -14.05 7.10 19.86
CA ASN A 200 -14.59 7.64 21.12
C ASN A 200 -14.40 6.65 22.28
N ALA A 201 -14.84 7.01 23.48
CA ALA A 201 -14.72 6.16 24.67
C ALA A 201 -15.52 4.84 24.57
N ASP A 202 -16.53 4.78 23.71
CA ASP A 202 -17.36 3.61 23.47
C ASP A 202 -16.77 2.69 22.38
N GLY A 203 -15.68 3.11 21.74
CA GLY A 203 -15.00 2.39 20.64
C GLY A 203 -15.53 2.71 19.25
N ASP A 204 -16.56 3.57 19.13
CA ASP A 204 -17.10 4.00 17.84
C ASP A 204 -16.17 5.02 17.17
N THR A 205 -16.12 5.00 15.83
CA THR A 205 -15.35 5.97 15.06
C THR A 205 -16.18 7.22 14.77
N VAL A 206 -15.75 8.36 15.33
CA VAL A 206 -16.27 9.70 15.02
C VAL A 206 -15.47 10.28 13.85
N VAL A 207 -16.17 10.77 12.83
CA VAL A 207 -15.56 11.27 11.59
C VAL A 207 -15.98 12.70 11.34
N ASP A 208 -15.00 13.60 11.27
CA ASP A 208 -15.15 14.98 10.84
C ASP A 208 -14.63 15.13 9.41
N VAL A 209 -15.47 15.68 8.52
CA VAL A 209 -15.17 15.83 7.10
C VAL A 209 -15.37 17.28 6.66
N SER A 210 -14.40 17.81 5.91
CA SER A 210 -14.52 19.04 5.15
C SER A 210 -14.31 18.76 3.68
N VAL A 211 -15.32 19.03 2.86
CA VAL A 211 -15.29 18.86 1.41
C VAL A 211 -15.44 20.23 0.74
N PRO A 212 -14.61 20.58 -0.26
CA PRO A 212 -14.73 21.86 -0.95
C PRO A 212 -15.98 21.92 -1.84
N ASP A 213 -16.43 23.13 -2.17
CA ASP A 213 -17.51 23.35 -3.13
C ASP A 213 -17.19 22.65 -4.47
N GLY A 214 -18.22 22.09 -5.11
CA GLY A 214 -18.08 21.39 -6.39
C GLY A 214 -17.76 19.90 -6.29
N VAL A 215 -17.62 19.35 -5.08
CA VAL A 215 -17.46 17.91 -4.84
C VAL A 215 -18.68 17.35 -4.12
N THR A 216 -19.26 16.27 -4.66
CA THR A 216 -20.41 15.58 -4.07
C THR A 216 -19.94 14.41 -3.21
N VAL A 217 -20.39 14.34 -1.95
CA VAL A 217 -20.19 13.14 -1.13
C VAL A 217 -21.21 12.07 -1.53
N VAL A 218 -20.73 10.86 -1.81
CA VAL A 218 -21.54 9.72 -2.28
C VAL A 218 -21.38 8.48 -1.41
#